data_AF-A0A937M5S9-F1
#
_entry.id   AF-A0A937M5S9-F1
#
_cell.length_a   1.000
_cell.length_b   1.000
_cell.length_c   1.000
_cell.angle_alpha   90.00
_cell.angle_beta   90.00
_cell.angle_gamma   90.00
#
_symmetry.space_group_name_H-M   'P 1'
#
loop_
_entity.id
_entity.type
_entity.pdbx_description
1 polymer ?
#
loop_
_entity_poly.entity_id
_entity_poly.type
_entity_poly.pdbx_seq_one_letter_code
_entity_poly.pdbx_strand_id
1 'polypeptide(L)'
;MNSFHVVYRTSVTTLLLLIAAISSVSVAQDDGAASVLQRYGNLDIERTGPTIDAELAQKYLRRGNTYSNLERFEEAIDEYRKAISADPNLDGAIRNLANTYYYLERYEEAKPLLARFIRLQSSTTASLIAAVTTLGELERRDGNFDASIDYDLRAIELDSDNDSQVHIMANIYNNAGEADKAIAVYQKAIEVMPGNAFFDRSLGRILEQEDRIEEALQAYESAAAKNPDSDFYTNLVESLRNRLQR
;
A
#
# COMPACT_ATOMS: atom_id res chain seq x y z
N MET A 1 52.31 54.20 -9.89
CA MET A 1 52.66 53.40 -8.70
C MET A 1 51.40 53.17 -7.89
N ASN A 2 51.16 51.90 -7.54
CA ASN A 2 50.25 51.38 -6.49
C ASN A 2 48.74 51.53 -6.70
N SER A 3 47.88 50.58 -6.32
CA SER A 3 48.00 49.18 -5.90
C SER A 3 46.59 48.57 -5.88
N PHE A 4 46.50 47.27 -6.10
CA PHE A 4 45.33 46.42 -5.88
C PHE A 4 44.91 46.37 -4.39
N HIS A 5 43.60 46.31 -4.10
CA HIS A 5 42.87 45.30 -3.30
C HIS A 5 41.47 45.81 -2.88
N VAL A 6 40.38 45.20 -3.39
CA VAL A 6 39.53 44.17 -2.76
C VAL A 6 38.84 44.60 -1.45
N VAL A 7 37.51 44.72 -1.46
CA VAL A 7 36.60 44.10 -0.46
C VAL A 7 35.21 43.82 -1.09
N TYR A 8 34.73 42.60 -0.84
CA TYR A 8 33.44 41.98 -1.16
C TYR A 8 32.22 42.64 -0.49
N ARG A 9 31.03 42.53 -1.11
CA ARG A 9 29.80 41.95 -0.51
C ARG A 9 28.56 42.04 -1.43
N THR A 10 27.98 40.86 -1.76
CA THR A 10 26.53 40.45 -1.72
C THR A 10 25.46 41.40 -2.32
N SER A 11 24.46 41.01 -3.11
CA SER A 11 23.69 39.75 -3.15
C SER A 11 22.84 39.64 -4.42
N VAL A 12 22.85 38.43 -5.00
CA VAL A 12 21.69 37.67 -5.51
C VAL A 12 20.37 38.44 -5.65
N THR A 13 20.04 38.93 -6.86
CA THR A 13 18.66 39.35 -7.19
C THR A 13 18.32 39.25 -8.68
N THR A 14 18.98 38.36 -9.43
CA THR A 14 18.79 38.24 -10.88
C THR A 14 18.58 36.80 -11.35
N LEU A 15 17.85 35.99 -10.58
CA LEU A 15 17.50 34.61 -10.95
C LEU A 15 16.10 34.22 -10.47
N LEU A 16 15.06 35.01 -10.80
CA LEU A 16 13.67 34.68 -10.43
C LEU A 16 12.61 35.10 -11.45
N LEU A 17 12.98 35.33 -12.72
CA LEU A 17 12.03 35.80 -13.74
C LEU A 17 12.05 35.02 -15.07
N LEU A 18 12.51 33.76 -15.08
CA LEU A 18 12.52 32.96 -16.31
C LEU A 18 12.12 31.48 -16.13
N ILE A 19 11.12 31.20 -15.28
CA ILE A 19 10.44 29.88 -15.25
C ILE A 19 8.92 30.11 -15.17
N ALA A 20 8.37 30.82 -16.16
CA ALA A 20 6.93 31.02 -16.28
C ALA A 20 6.53 31.16 -17.76
N ALA A 21 6.88 30.18 -18.60
CA ALA A 21 6.32 30.06 -19.96
C ALA A 21 6.66 28.74 -20.69
N ILE A 22 6.56 27.56 -20.05
CA ILE A 22 6.42 26.30 -20.82
C ILE A 22 5.50 25.34 -20.04
N SER A 23 4.20 25.57 -20.14
CA SER A 23 3.16 24.60 -19.71
C SER A 23 1.98 24.69 -20.68
N SER A 24 2.18 24.32 -21.94
CA SER A 24 1.07 24.02 -22.85
C SER A 24 1.49 23.01 -23.91
N VAL A 25 1.88 21.82 -23.45
CA VAL A 25 1.74 20.62 -24.26
C VAL A 25 0.98 19.63 -23.41
N SER A 26 -0.29 19.47 -23.76
CA SER A 26 -1.17 18.39 -23.31
C SER A 26 -0.53 17.07 -23.76
N VAL A 27 0.24 16.47 -22.86
CA VAL A 27 0.51 15.04 -22.88
C VAL A 27 -0.58 14.43 -22.01
N ALA A 28 -1.40 13.59 -22.62
CA ALA A 28 -2.32 12.71 -21.91
C ALA A 28 -1.50 11.87 -20.91
N GLN A 29 -1.53 12.26 -19.64
CA GLN A 29 -1.10 11.43 -18.53
C GLN A 29 -2.36 10.84 -17.91
N ASP A 30 -2.66 9.64 -18.36
CA ASP A 30 -3.05 8.50 -17.55
C ASP A 30 -3.73 8.83 -16.21
N ASP A 31 -5.06 8.79 -16.18
CA ASP A 31 -5.89 8.89 -14.97
C ASP A 31 -5.80 7.62 -14.08
N GLY A 32 -4.73 6.82 -14.20
CA GLY A 32 -4.41 5.71 -13.30
C GLY A 32 -4.17 6.13 -11.84
N ALA A 33 -4.05 7.45 -11.58
CA ALA A 33 -3.97 8.05 -10.25
C ALA A 33 -5.35 8.31 -9.61
N ALA A 34 -6.43 7.78 -10.16
CA ALA A 34 -7.67 7.60 -9.41
C ALA A 34 -7.44 6.53 -8.32
N SER A 35 -6.84 6.95 -7.19
CA SER A 35 -6.48 6.06 -6.08
C SER A 35 -7.60 5.06 -5.77
N VAL A 36 -7.28 3.85 -5.33
CA VAL A 36 -8.25 2.81 -4.96
C VAL A 36 -9.32 3.33 -3.97
N LEU A 37 -8.97 4.35 -3.19
CA LEU A 37 -9.88 5.11 -2.33
C LEU A 37 -11.03 5.77 -3.09
N GLN A 38 -10.93 6.03 -4.39
CA GLN A 38 -11.95 6.61 -5.26
C GLN A 38 -12.93 5.54 -5.78
N ARG A 39 -12.48 4.28 -6.00
CA ARG A 39 -13.35 3.14 -6.39
C ARG A 39 -14.44 2.86 -5.35
N TYR A 40 -14.06 2.93 -4.07
CA TYR A 40 -14.98 2.83 -2.92
C TYR A 40 -15.15 4.18 -2.19
N GLY A 41 -14.76 5.27 -2.83
CA GLY A 41 -14.69 6.61 -2.23
C GLY A 41 -16.02 7.30 -2.11
N ASN A 42 -16.94 6.94 -3.00
CA ASN A 42 -18.25 7.56 -3.14
C ASN A 42 -19.37 6.69 -2.52
N LEU A 43 -19.07 5.95 -1.45
CA LEU A 43 -20.10 5.29 -0.63
C LEU A 43 -20.68 6.30 0.36
N ASP A 44 -21.07 7.46 -0.15
CA ASP A 44 -21.95 8.35 0.59
C ASP A 44 -23.26 7.59 0.76
N ILE A 45 -23.49 7.08 1.96
CA ILE A 45 -24.83 6.64 2.34
C ILE A 45 -25.65 7.93 2.34
N GLU A 46 -26.54 8.04 1.35
CA GLU A 46 -27.42 9.19 1.21
C GLU A 46 -28.12 9.45 2.55
N ARG A 47 -27.84 10.62 3.12
CA ARG A 47 -28.34 11.00 4.44
C ARG A 47 -29.74 11.55 4.31
N THR A 48 -30.69 10.92 4.97
CA THR A 48 -31.94 11.59 5.35
C THR A 48 -31.88 12.02 6.82
N GLY A 49 -31.60 13.30 7.09
CA GLY A 49 -31.94 13.94 8.38
C GLY A 49 -30.78 14.48 9.23
N PRO A 50 -30.98 15.57 10.01
CA PRO A 50 -29.92 16.38 10.64
C PRO A 50 -29.25 15.79 11.91
N THR A 51 -29.64 14.63 12.41
CA THR A 51 -29.23 14.17 13.75
C THR A 51 -28.41 12.88 13.70
N ILE A 52 -27.13 12.95 14.07
CA ILE A 52 -26.31 11.78 14.45
C ILE A 52 -26.76 11.37 15.85
N ASP A 53 -27.12 10.11 16.06
CA ASP A 53 -27.55 9.57 17.36
C ASP A 53 -26.58 8.46 17.80
N ALA A 54 -25.53 8.88 18.51
CA ALA A 54 -24.48 7.99 18.96
C ALA A 54 -24.98 6.93 19.96
N GLU A 55 -25.96 7.27 20.82
CA GLU A 55 -26.49 6.31 21.80
C GLU A 55 -27.30 5.22 21.10
N LEU A 56 -28.15 5.61 20.16
CA LEU A 56 -28.93 4.68 19.34
C LEU A 56 -28.03 3.82 18.46
N ALA A 57 -26.99 4.40 17.86
CA ALA A 57 -26.00 3.66 17.07
C ALA A 57 -25.31 2.58 17.91
N GLN A 58 -24.87 2.92 19.12
CA GLN A 58 -24.25 1.98 20.05
C GLN A 58 -25.21 0.88 20.52
N LYS A 59 -26.51 1.18 20.70
CA LYS A 59 -27.53 0.18 21.01
C LYS A 59 -27.69 -0.82 19.88
N TYR A 60 -27.77 -0.36 18.63
CA TYR A 60 -27.86 -1.23 17.45
C TYR A 60 -26.59 -2.07 17.29
N LEU A 61 -25.40 -1.48 17.46
CA LEU A 61 -24.12 -2.21 17.44
C LEU A 61 -24.10 -3.37 18.46
N ARG A 62 -24.50 -3.10 19.72
CA ARG A 62 -24.57 -4.15 20.76
C ARG A 62 -25.55 -5.27 20.40
N ARG A 63 -26.69 -4.93 19.80
CA ARG A 63 -27.68 -5.92 19.37
C ARG A 63 -27.17 -6.75 18.18
N GLY A 64 -26.51 -6.10 17.21
CA GLY A 64 -25.85 -6.79 16.10
C GLY A 64 -24.78 -7.77 16.59
N ASN A 65 -23.93 -7.36 17.54
CA ASN A 65 -22.95 -8.26 18.16
C ASN A 65 -23.61 -9.44 18.87
N THR A 66 -24.77 -9.23 19.50
CA THR A 66 -25.53 -10.31 20.12
C THR A 66 -26.02 -11.32 19.08
N TYR A 67 -26.57 -10.86 17.95
CA TYR A 67 -26.99 -11.74 16.87
C TYR A 67 -25.81 -12.47 16.21
N SER A 68 -24.68 -11.78 15.99
CA SER A 68 -23.47 -12.39 15.44
C SER A 68 -22.93 -13.50 16.34
N ASN A 69 -22.92 -13.31 17.67
CA ASN A 69 -22.51 -14.34 18.63
C ASN A 69 -23.46 -15.55 18.68
N LEU A 70 -24.70 -15.37 18.22
CA LEU A 70 -25.70 -16.44 18.07
C LEU A 70 -25.70 -17.04 16.65
N GLU A 71 -24.72 -16.70 15.81
CA GLU A 71 -24.61 -17.11 14.40
C GLU A 71 -25.82 -16.69 13.54
N ARG A 72 -26.57 -15.69 14.01
CA ARG A 72 -27.72 -15.09 13.33
C ARG A 72 -27.25 -13.93 12.45
N PHE A 73 -26.50 -14.25 11.40
CA PHE A 73 -25.70 -13.28 10.66
C PHE A 73 -26.54 -12.26 9.87
N GLU A 74 -27.68 -12.65 9.30
CA GLU A 74 -28.55 -11.71 8.58
C GLU A 74 -29.20 -10.69 9.53
N GLU A 75 -29.62 -11.13 10.73
CA GLU A 75 -30.10 -10.17 11.74
C GLU A 75 -28.97 -9.27 12.27
N ALA A 76 -27.75 -9.79 12.38
CA ALA A 76 -26.59 -8.97 12.73
C ALA A 76 -26.33 -7.89 11.66
N ILE A 77 -26.39 -8.25 10.38
CA ILE A 77 -26.26 -7.32 9.24
C ILE A 77 -27.28 -6.18 9.34
N ASP A 78 -28.55 -6.51 9.57
CA ASP A 78 -29.61 -5.50 9.70
C ASP A 78 -29.36 -4.53 10.85
N GLU A 79 -28.86 -5.03 11.98
CA GLU A 79 -28.54 -4.21 13.13
C GLU A 79 -27.29 -3.33 12.92
N TYR A 80 -26.25 -3.86 12.28
CA TYR A 80 -25.09 -3.04 11.93
C TYR A 80 -25.44 -1.95 10.92
N ARG A 81 -26.30 -2.24 9.92
CA ARG A 81 -26.82 -1.22 9.00
C ARG A 81 -27.59 -0.11 9.73
N LYS A 82 -28.44 -0.46 10.70
CA LYS A 82 -29.13 0.54 11.55
C LYS A 82 -28.15 1.35 12.39
N ALA A 83 -27.10 0.72 12.92
CA ALA A 83 -26.05 1.41 13.66
C ALA A 83 -25.32 2.45 12.79
N ILE A 84 -24.90 2.05 11.59
CA ILE A 84 -24.25 2.94 10.61
C ILE A 84 -25.18 4.05 10.14
N SER A 85 -26.49 3.78 10.02
CA SER A 85 -27.48 4.80 9.69
C SER A 85 -27.65 5.85 10.79
N ALA A 86 -27.49 5.47 12.06
CA ALA A 86 -27.61 6.38 13.21
C ALA A 86 -26.31 7.16 13.47
N ASP A 87 -25.15 6.52 13.26
CA ASP A 87 -23.84 7.15 13.26
C ASP A 87 -22.98 6.61 12.10
N PRO A 88 -22.84 7.39 11.00
CA PRO A 88 -22.05 7.00 9.85
C PRO A 88 -20.57 6.77 10.15
N ASN A 89 -20.02 7.36 11.21
CA ASN A 89 -18.59 7.24 11.50
C ASN A 89 -18.31 6.21 12.60
N LEU A 90 -19.32 5.42 13.00
CA LEU A 90 -19.16 4.34 13.96
C LEU A 90 -18.37 3.17 13.36
N ASP A 91 -17.05 3.30 13.42
CA ASP A 91 -16.07 2.38 12.82
C ASP A 91 -16.24 0.93 13.29
N GLY A 92 -16.63 0.71 14.54
CA GLY A 92 -16.94 -0.61 15.08
C GLY A 92 -18.10 -1.30 14.37
N ALA A 93 -19.15 -0.57 14.00
CA ALA A 93 -20.28 -1.11 13.24
C ALA A 93 -19.91 -1.38 11.78
N ILE A 94 -19.14 -0.48 11.17
CA ILE A 94 -18.64 -0.63 9.80
C ILE A 94 -17.75 -1.88 9.69
N ARG A 95 -16.78 -2.03 10.60
CA ARG A 95 -15.89 -3.19 10.64
C ARG A 95 -16.66 -4.49 10.87
N ASN A 96 -17.58 -4.51 11.84
CA ASN A 96 -18.33 -5.73 12.13
C ASN A 96 -19.21 -6.13 10.94
N LEU A 97 -19.86 -5.17 10.26
CA LEU A 97 -20.61 -5.46 9.04
C LEU A 97 -19.71 -6.00 7.92
N ALA A 98 -18.54 -5.39 7.70
CA ALA A 98 -17.58 -5.86 6.71
C ALA A 98 -17.14 -7.31 6.99
N ASN A 99 -16.81 -7.62 8.24
CA ASN A 99 -16.40 -8.94 8.67
C ASN A 99 -17.53 -9.97 8.54
N THR A 100 -18.78 -9.59 8.86
CA THR A 100 -19.93 -10.49 8.67
C THR A 100 -20.16 -10.80 7.19
N TYR A 101 -20.06 -9.82 6.29
CA TYR A 101 -20.13 -10.10 4.86
C TYR A 101 -18.97 -10.97 4.38
N TYR A 102 -17.75 -10.70 4.83
CA TYR A 102 -16.59 -11.53 4.50
C TYR A 102 -16.80 -12.99 4.91
N TYR A 103 -17.28 -13.22 6.14
CA TYR A 103 -17.58 -14.54 6.67
C TYR A 103 -18.65 -15.29 5.86
N LEU A 104 -19.63 -14.56 5.34
CA LEU A 104 -20.68 -15.10 4.47
C LEU A 104 -20.26 -15.18 2.99
N GLU A 105 -18.98 -14.94 2.68
CA GLU A 105 -18.44 -14.89 1.31
C GLU A 105 -19.08 -13.83 0.40
N ARG A 106 -19.71 -12.81 1.00
CA ARG A 106 -20.34 -11.66 0.34
C ARG A 106 -19.32 -10.55 0.11
N TYR A 107 -18.28 -10.87 -0.65
CA TYR A 107 -17.08 -10.03 -0.76
C TYR A 107 -17.33 -8.69 -1.45
N GLU A 108 -18.24 -8.64 -2.41
CA GLU A 108 -18.62 -7.39 -3.09
C GLU A 108 -19.23 -6.37 -2.12
N GLU A 109 -19.98 -6.83 -1.11
CA GLU A 109 -20.48 -5.97 -0.05
C GLU A 109 -19.44 -5.66 1.05
N ALA A 110 -18.45 -6.54 1.24
CA ALA A 110 -17.40 -6.36 2.26
C ALA A 110 -16.36 -5.30 1.86
N LYS A 111 -15.82 -5.37 0.63
CA LYS A 111 -14.78 -4.46 0.10
C LYS A 111 -15.08 -2.97 0.34
N PRO A 112 -16.27 -2.44 -0.02
CA PRO A 112 -16.63 -1.04 0.23
C PRO A 112 -16.56 -0.63 1.70
N LEU A 113 -16.96 -1.53 2.62
CA LEU A 113 -16.95 -1.26 4.06
C LEU A 113 -15.54 -1.36 4.66
N LEU A 114 -14.71 -2.30 4.19
CA LEU A 114 -13.30 -2.37 4.55
C LEU A 114 -12.58 -1.08 4.15
N ALA A 115 -12.75 -0.63 2.90
CA ALA A 115 -12.15 0.61 2.42
C ALA A 115 -12.58 1.83 3.26
N ARG A 116 -13.86 1.89 3.64
CA ARG A 116 -14.37 2.94 4.52
C ARG A 116 -13.76 2.87 5.93
N PHE A 117 -13.73 1.68 6.54
CA PHE A 117 -13.11 1.49 7.86
C PHE A 117 -11.67 1.97 7.85
N ILE A 118 -10.88 1.56 6.85
CA ILE A 118 -9.48 1.95 6.63
C ILE A 118 -9.29 3.47 6.54
N ARG A 119 -10.24 4.21 5.93
CA ARG A 119 -10.20 5.68 5.85
C ARG A 119 -10.49 6.39 7.17
N LEU A 120 -11.28 5.77 8.04
CA LEU A 120 -11.66 6.36 9.34
C LEU A 120 -10.58 6.20 10.41
N GLN A 121 -9.63 5.28 10.22
CA GLN A 121 -8.58 5.03 11.20
C GLN A 121 -7.52 6.13 11.16
N SER A 122 -7.21 6.69 12.33
CA SER A 122 -6.18 7.71 12.54
C SER A 122 -4.93 7.18 13.25
N SER A 123 -4.96 5.92 13.69
CA SER A 123 -3.85 5.25 14.37
C SER A 123 -3.73 3.79 13.91
N THR A 124 -2.52 3.25 14.00
CA THR A 124 -2.25 1.85 13.67
C THR A 124 -2.84 0.95 14.75
N THR A 125 -3.75 0.07 14.34
CA THR A 125 -4.37 -0.95 15.20
C THR A 125 -4.33 -2.31 14.50
N ALA A 126 -4.40 -3.40 15.27
CA ALA A 126 -4.50 -4.75 14.69
C ALA A 126 -5.71 -4.89 13.75
N SER A 127 -6.83 -4.21 14.05
CA SER A 127 -8.00 -4.19 13.18
C SER A 127 -7.76 -3.45 11.87
N LEU A 128 -6.98 -2.36 11.88
CA LEU A 128 -6.59 -1.66 10.65
C LEU A 128 -5.72 -2.55 9.77
N ILE A 129 -4.69 -3.18 10.34
CA ILE A 129 -3.80 -4.11 9.62
C ILE A 129 -4.64 -5.22 8.98
N ALA A 130 -5.49 -5.90 9.78
CA ALA A 130 -6.35 -6.96 9.28
C ALA A 130 -7.27 -6.49 8.14
N ALA A 131 -7.86 -5.30 8.24
CA ALA A 131 -8.73 -4.76 7.20
C ALA A 131 -7.97 -4.45 5.90
N VAL A 132 -6.77 -3.87 6.00
CA VAL A 132 -5.90 -3.58 4.85
C VAL A 132 -5.47 -4.88 4.16
N THR A 133 -4.99 -5.88 4.92
CA THR A 133 -4.61 -7.19 4.40
C THR A 133 -5.79 -7.90 3.73
N THR A 134 -6.96 -7.90 4.36
CA THR A 134 -8.16 -8.53 3.80
C THR A 134 -8.56 -7.88 2.48
N LEU A 135 -8.50 -6.55 2.39
CA LEU A 135 -8.87 -5.84 1.17
C LEU A 135 -7.86 -6.09 0.03
N GLY A 136 -6.55 -6.12 0.33
CA GLY A 136 -5.53 -6.53 -0.63
C GLY A 136 -5.77 -7.94 -1.16
N GLU A 137 -6.06 -8.90 -0.27
CA GLU A 137 -6.40 -10.27 -0.66
C GLU A 137 -7.60 -10.34 -1.61
N LEU A 138 -8.68 -9.61 -1.31
CA LEU A 138 -9.87 -9.60 -2.15
C LEU A 138 -9.63 -8.97 -3.51
N GLU A 139 -8.91 -7.84 -3.57
CA GLU A 139 -8.56 -7.19 -4.85
C GLU A 139 -7.67 -8.09 -5.71
N ARG A 140 -6.71 -8.78 -5.09
CA ARG A 140 -5.89 -9.80 -5.76
C ARG A 140 -6.72 -10.95 -6.31
N ARG A 141 -7.70 -11.44 -5.53
CA ARG A 141 -8.59 -12.52 -5.96
C ARG A 141 -9.42 -12.14 -7.17
N ASP A 142 -9.82 -10.88 -7.25
CA ASP A 142 -10.58 -10.32 -8.35
C ASP A 142 -9.70 -9.94 -9.57
N GLY A 143 -8.38 -10.16 -9.48
CA GLY A 143 -7.42 -9.82 -10.53
C GLY A 143 -7.10 -8.33 -10.63
N ASN A 144 -7.54 -7.51 -9.66
CA ASN A 144 -7.24 -6.08 -9.59
C ASN A 144 -5.87 -5.88 -8.94
N PHE A 145 -4.82 -6.35 -9.62
CA PHE A 145 -3.49 -6.42 -9.03
C PHE A 145 -2.98 -5.04 -8.59
N ASP A 146 -3.08 -4.00 -9.42
CA ASP A 146 -2.64 -2.65 -9.05
C ASP A 146 -3.24 -2.15 -7.73
N ALA A 147 -4.52 -2.43 -7.49
CA ALA A 147 -5.19 -2.09 -6.24
C ALA A 147 -4.69 -2.95 -5.05
N SER A 148 -4.38 -4.22 -5.29
CA SER A 148 -3.77 -5.09 -4.29
C SER A 148 -2.41 -4.55 -3.84
N ILE A 149 -1.57 -4.03 -4.75
CA ILE A 149 -0.24 -3.47 -4.40
C ILE A 149 -0.37 -2.42 -3.31
N ASP A 150 -1.24 -1.45 -3.55
CA ASP A 150 -1.40 -0.31 -2.64
C ASP A 150 -1.79 -0.79 -1.23
N TYR A 151 -2.68 -1.78 -1.14
CA TYR A 151 -3.07 -2.35 0.15
C TYR A 151 -1.98 -3.22 0.76
N ASP A 152 -1.30 -4.06 -0.01
CA ASP A 152 -0.23 -4.92 0.48
C ASP A 152 0.96 -4.08 1.01
N LEU A 153 1.37 -3.05 0.27
CA LEU A 153 2.40 -2.10 0.72
C LEU A 153 1.99 -1.36 1.98
N ARG A 154 0.74 -0.91 2.06
CA ARG A 154 0.22 -0.28 3.27
C ARG A 154 0.18 -1.26 4.45
N ALA A 155 -0.11 -2.54 4.23
CA ALA A 155 -0.07 -3.54 5.28
C ALA A 155 1.35 -3.69 5.85
N ILE A 156 2.36 -3.73 4.98
CA ILE A 156 3.78 -3.79 5.36
C ILE A 156 4.23 -2.53 6.12
N GLU A 157 3.76 -1.34 5.72
CA GLU A 157 4.04 -0.09 6.46
C GLU A 157 3.42 -0.08 7.86
N LEU A 158 2.26 -0.73 8.03
CA LEU A 158 1.56 -0.82 9.31
C LEU A 158 2.09 -1.94 10.22
N ASP A 159 2.59 -3.02 9.63
CA ASP A 159 3.17 -4.18 10.29
C ASP A 159 4.39 -4.69 9.52
N SER A 160 5.56 -4.21 9.90
CA SER A 160 6.82 -4.52 9.24
C SER A 160 7.30 -5.96 9.46
N ASP A 161 6.63 -6.76 10.30
CA ASP A 161 7.08 -8.11 10.63
C ASP A 161 6.56 -9.18 9.64
N ASN A 162 5.67 -8.82 8.70
CA ASN A 162 5.11 -9.75 7.72
C ASN A 162 5.88 -9.77 6.39
N ASP A 163 7.09 -10.35 6.39
CA ASP A 163 7.97 -10.46 5.23
C ASP A 163 7.45 -11.40 4.12
N SER A 164 6.64 -12.39 4.49
CA SER A 164 6.10 -13.40 3.57
C SER A 164 5.16 -12.81 2.50
N GLN A 165 4.40 -11.77 2.85
CA GLN A 165 3.44 -11.12 1.96
C GLN A 165 4.13 -10.38 0.81
N VAL A 166 5.31 -9.78 1.05
CA VAL A 166 6.13 -9.13 0.03
C VAL A 166 6.48 -10.11 -1.11
N HIS A 167 6.91 -11.32 -0.74
CA HIS A 167 7.34 -12.31 -1.72
C HIS A 167 6.19 -12.82 -2.58
N ILE A 168 5.03 -13.08 -1.95
CA ILE A 168 3.81 -13.49 -2.64
C ILE A 168 3.42 -12.42 -3.66
N MET A 169 3.38 -11.16 -3.22
CA MET A 169 3.02 -10.02 -4.07
C MET A 169 3.96 -9.88 -5.28
N ALA A 170 5.27 -9.83 -5.05
CA ALA A 170 6.23 -9.67 -6.15
C ALA A 170 6.20 -10.85 -7.14
N ASN A 171 6.01 -12.09 -6.66
CA ASN A 171 5.90 -13.24 -7.54
C ASN A 171 4.63 -13.20 -8.40
N ILE A 172 3.52 -12.66 -7.89
CA ILE A 172 2.29 -12.52 -8.67
C ILE A 172 2.52 -11.57 -9.84
N TYR A 173 3.13 -10.40 -9.61
CA TYR A 173 3.48 -9.46 -10.69
C TYR A 173 4.45 -10.06 -11.69
N ASN A 174 5.49 -10.71 -11.19
CA ASN A 174 6.48 -11.34 -12.05
C ASN A 174 5.84 -12.43 -12.94
N ASN A 175 4.94 -13.24 -12.38
CA ASN A 175 4.21 -14.27 -13.13
C ASN A 175 3.16 -13.67 -14.09
N ALA A 176 2.68 -12.46 -13.83
CA ALA A 176 1.81 -11.71 -14.73
C ALA A 176 2.58 -11.00 -15.86
N GLY A 177 3.91 -11.08 -15.89
CA GLY A 177 4.76 -10.36 -16.85
C GLY A 177 4.98 -8.89 -16.51
N GLU A 178 4.61 -8.48 -15.31
CA GLU A 178 4.66 -7.09 -14.82
C GLU A 178 5.92 -6.90 -13.94
N ALA A 179 7.09 -7.17 -14.52
CA ALA A 179 8.36 -7.22 -13.78
C ALA A 179 8.68 -5.88 -13.06
N ASP A 180 8.36 -4.74 -13.67
CA ASP A 180 8.57 -3.42 -13.06
C ASP A 180 7.75 -3.23 -11.78
N LYS A 181 6.51 -3.74 -11.72
CA LYS A 181 5.69 -3.72 -10.50
C LYS A 181 6.29 -4.61 -9.43
N ALA A 182 6.79 -5.79 -9.80
CA ALA A 182 7.49 -6.69 -8.87
C ALA A 182 8.77 -6.05 -8.29
N ILE A 183 9.52 -5.32 -9.12
CA ILE A 183 10.70 -4.54 -8.71
C ILE A 183 10.30 -3.45 -7.72
N ALA A 184 9.27 -2.66 -8.01
CA ALA A 184 8.79 -1.59 -7.12
C ALA A 184 8.35 -2.13 -5.76
N VAL A 185 7.70 -3.30 -5.74
CA VAL A 185 7.33 -4.01 -4.51
C VAL A 185 8.55 -4.32 -3.65
N TYR A 186 9.60 -4.93 -4.21
CA TYR A 186 10.81 -5.23 -3.44
C TYR A 186 11.55 -3.97 -3.00
N GLN A 187 11.62 -2.94 -3.84
CA GLN A 187 12.24 -1.66 -3.48
C GLN A 187 11.55 -1.06 -2.26
N LYS A 188 10.21 -1.02 -2.25
CA LYS A 188 9.46 -0.50 -1.10
C LYS A 188 9.64 -1.37 0.14
N ALA A 189 9.65 -2.69 -0.03
CA ALA A 189 9.90 -3.61 1.08
C ALA A 189 11.31 -3.44 1.69
N ILE A 190 12.32 -3.12 0.89
CA ILE A 190 13.68 -2.82 1.36
C ILE A 190 13.71 -1.50 2.14
N GLU A 191 12.91 -0.49 1.78
CA GLU A 191 12.79 0.74 2.58
C GLU A 191 12.22 0.46 3.97
N VAL A 192 11.20 -0.41 4.06
CA VAL A 192 10.52 -0.72 5.32
C VAL A 192 11.32 -1.70 6.19
N MET A 193 11.94 -2.70 5.56
CA MET A 193 12.74 -3.74 6.23
C MET A 193 14.17 -3.79 5.66
N PRO A 194 15.02 -2.79 5.94
CA PRO A 194 16.33 -2.67 5.32
C PRO A 194 17.29 -3.80 5.69
N GLY A 195 17.03 -4.55 6.78
CA GLY A 195 17.85 -5.69 7.20
C GLY A 195 17.56 -7.00 6.47
N ASN A 196 16.49 -7.08 5.67
CA ASN A 196 16.08 -8.34 5.06
C ASN A 196 16.79 -8.61 3.72
N ALA A 197 17.95 -9.27 3.78
CA ALA A 197 18.77 -9.63 2.61
C ALA A 197 18.01 -10.45 1.54
N PHE A 198 16.94 -11.15 1.93
CA PHE A 198 16.12 -11.92 0.98
C PHE A 198 15.42 -11.01 -0.04
N PHE A 199 15.02 -9.79 0.35
CA PHE A 199 14.39 -8.85 -0.57
C PHE A 199 15.37 -8.33 -1.61
N ASP A 200 16.59 -7.95 -1.22
CA ASP A 200 17.62 -7.52 -2.17
C ASP A 200 17.98 -8.63 -3.15
N ARG A 201 18.11 -9.87 -2.67
CA ARG A 201 18.36 -11.01 -3.56
C ARG A 201 17.18 -11.27 -4.49
N SER A 202 15.95 -11.14 -4.01
CA SER A 202 14.78 -11.38 -4.85
C SER A 202 14.58 -10.27 -5.89
N LEU A 203 14.90 -9.03 -5.53
CA LEU A 203 15.01 -7.91 -6.47
C LEU A 203 16.07 -8.19 -7.54
N GLY A 204 17.29 -8.58 -7.13
CA GLY A 204 18.37 -8.91 -8.06
C GLY A 204 18.00 -10.01 -9.05
N ARG A 205 17.27 -11.04 -8.60
CA ARG A 205 16.79 -12.12 -9.47
C ARG A 205 15.84 -11.62 -10.55
N ILE A 206 14.92 -10.71 -10.23
CA ILE A 206 13.97 -10.17 -11.21
C ILE A 206 14.70 -9.24 -12.19
N LEU A 207 15.57 -8.36 -11.70
CA LEU A 207 16.39 -7.50 -12.54
C LEU A 207 17.25 -8.29 -13.52
N GLU A 208 17.83 -9.42 -13.07
CA GLU A 208 18.61 -10.31 -13.93
C GLU A 208 17.76 -10.99 -15.01
N GLN A 209 16.50 -11.35 -14.69
CA GLN A 209 15.56 -11.90 -15.67
C GLN A 209 15.19 -10.88 -16.76
N GLU A 210 15.14 -9.60 -16.39
CA GLU A 210 14.88 -8.47 -17.29
C GLU A 210 16.15 -7.93 -17.98
N ASP A 211 17.28 -8.66 -17.91
CA ASP A 211 18.58 -8.29 -18.50
C ASP A 211 19.17 -6.95 -17.97
N ARG A 212 18.71 -6.49 -16.80
CA ARG A 212 19.21 -5.29 -16.09
C ARG A 212 20.40 -5.68 -15.18
N ILE A 213 21.46 -6.19 -15.81
CA ILE A 213 22.55 -6.90 -15.11
C ILE A 213 23.29 -6.04 -14.09
N GLU A 214 23.55 -4.75 -14.38
CA GLU A 214 24.24 -3.84 -13.45
C GLU A 214 23.40 -3.58 -12.19
N GLU A 215 22.09 -3.41 -12.33
CA GLU A 215 21.18 -3.19 -11.21
C GLU A 215 21.00 -4.48 -10.39
N ALA A 216 20.93 -5.62 -11.08
CA ALA A 216 20.90 -6.93 -10.43
C ALA A 216 22.16 -7.17 -9.57
N LEU A 217 23.33 -6.79 -10.08
CA LEU A 217 24.59 -6.87 -9.35
C LEU A 217 24.55 -6.01 -8.09
N GLN A 218 24.08 -4.76 -8.17
CA GLN A 218 23.94 -3.88 -7.00
C GLN A 218 23.01 -4.49 -5.93
N ALA A 219 21.90 -5.09 -6.36
CA ALA A 219 20.96 -5.72 -5.45
C ALA A 219 21.59 -6.97 -4.76
N TYR A 220 22.32 -7.81 -5.50
CA TYR A 220 23.05 -8.92 -4.89
C TYR A 220 24.19 -8.48 -3.97
N GLU A 221 24.90 -7.40 -4.29
CA GLU A 221 25.91 -6.81 -3.41
C GLU A 221 25.28 -6.29 -2.11
N SER A 222 24.11 -5.67 -2.18
CA SER A 222 23.32 -5.27 -1.00
C SER A 222 22.92 -6.49 -0.17
N ALA A 223 22.44 -7.57 -0.80
CA ALA A 223 22.10 -8.83 -0.10
C ALA A 223 23.32 -9.42 0.63
N ALA A 224 24.48 -9.47 -0.04
CA ALA A 224 25.72 -9.97 0.53
C ALA A 224 26.23 -9.09 1.69
N ALA A 225 26.08 -7.76 1.58
CA ALA A 225 26.47 -6.84 2.64
C ALA A 225 25.61 -7.01 3.92
N LYS A 226 24.32 -7.35 3.75
CA LYS A 226 23.39 -7.61 4.86
C LYS A 226 23.60 -8.98 5.51
N ASN A 227 24.16 -9.94 4.77
CA ASN A 227 24.53 -11.25 5.30
C ASN A 227 25.91 -11.70 4.79
N PRO A 228 27.01 -11.19 5.39
CA PRO A 228 28.38 -11.38 4.90
C PRO A 228 28.89 -12.81 4.96
N ASP A 229 28.33 -13.64 5.83
CA ASP A 229 28.74 -15.04 6.01
C ASP A 229 28.05 -15.98 5.01
N SER A 230 27.21 -15.44 4.11
CA SER A 230 26.48 -16.24 3.13
C SER A 230 27.27 -16.43 1.83
N ASP A 231 27.90 -17.60 1.69
CA ASP A 231 28.51 -18.03 0.41
C ASP A 231 27.52 -17.96 -0.75
N PHE A 232 26.23 -18.18 -0.48
CA PHE A 232 25.18 -18.08 -1.49
C PHE A 232 25.11 -16.69 -2.13
N TYR A 233 25.12 -15.61 -1.34
CA TYR A 233 25.08 -14.25 -1.89
C TYR A 233 26.39 -13.84 -2.54
N THR A 234 27.54 -14.23 -1.95
CA THR A 234 28.87 -13.97 -2.54
C THR A 234 29.00 -14.61 -3.93
N ASN A 235 28.54 -15.85 -4.09
CA ASN A 235 28.57 -16.55 -5.38
C ASN A 235 27.67 -15.88 -6.45
N LEU A 236 26.52 -15.30 -6.07
CA LEU A 236 25.68 -14.54 -7.00
C LEU A 236 26.41 -13.30 -7.53
N VAL A 237 27.06 -12.55 -6.64
CA VAL A 237 27.86 -11.36 -7.00
C VAL A 237 29.00 -11.73 -7.94
N GLU A 238 29.78 -12.77 -7.61
CA GLU A 238 30.90 -13.22 -8.45
C GLU A 238 30.44 -13.69 -9.83
N SER A 239 29.33 -14.44 -9.89
CA SER A 239 28.73 -14.92 -11.13
C SER A 239 28.39 -13.76 -12.08
N LEU A 240 27.70 -12.72 -11.58
CA LEU A 240 27.32 -11.56 -12.40
C LEU A 240 28.53 -10.70 -12.80
N ARG A 241 29.50 -10.48 -11.89
CA ARG A 241 30.75 -9.77 -12.23
C ARG A 241 31.50 -10.46 -13.37
N ASN A 242 31.58 -11.80 -13.33
CA ASN A 242 32.22 -12.57 -14.39
C ASN A 242 31.49 -12.46 -15.74
N ARG A 243 30.16 -12.33 -15.74
CA ARG A 243 29.38 -12.11 -16.97
C ARG A 243 29.63 -10.73 -17.58
N LEU A 244 29.76 -9.70 -16.76
CA LEU A 244 30.06 -8.33 -17.22
C LEU A 244 31.48 -8.15 -17.77
N GLN A 245 32.39 -9.06 -17.44
CA GLN A 245 33.79 -9.02 -17.90
C GLN A 245 34.05 -9.81 -19.20
N ARG A 246 33.04 -10.52 -19.73
CA ARG A 246 33.13 -11.33 -20.95
C ARG A 246 32.53 -10.60 -22.14
#